data_AF-A0A2V5RS95-F1
#
_entry.id   AF-A0A2V5RS95-F1
#
_cell.length_a   1.000
_cell.length_b   1.000
_cell.length_c   1.000
_cell.angle_alpha   90.00
_cell.angle_beta   90.00
_cell.angle_gamma   90.00
#
_symmetry.space_group_name_H-M   'P 1'
#
loop_
_entity.id
_entity.type
_entity.pdbx_description
1 polymer ?
#
loop_
_entity_poly.entity_id
_entity_poly.type
_entity_poly.pdbx_seq_one_letter_code
_entity_poly.pdbx_strand_id
1 'polypeptide(L)'
;MFKIPDEFRDTPEAAKVREATARFEAAIDREKRIVQQTGERVDLITGQLRQAQEELQRAQNDFDAATGEPKPAGLTPAVVEEVAKHFPPPQHQQVQELLDSHCGRTIPFRREATAEQLEWTRLAVLRLSKGDFSELGKWVELANIDERDLVHAGRPLMKGYRDT
;
A
#
# COMPACT_ATOMS: atom_id res chain seq x y z
N MET A 1 -1.33 8.93 -9.38
CA MET A 1 -0.54 10.11 -8.99
C MET A 1 -0.75 10.32 -7.50
N PHE A 2 0.31 10.59 -6.73
CA PHE A 2 0.20 10.82 -5.29
C PHE A 2 -0.57 12.12 -5.04
N LYS A 3 -1.60 12.07 -4.19
CA LYS A 3 -2.44 13.23 -3.87
C LYS A 3 -2.02 13.77 -2.51
N ILE A 4 -1.46 14.98 -2.52
CA ILE A 4 -1.05 15.70 -1.31
C ILE A 4 -2.32 16.34 -0.70
N PRO A 5 -2.64 16.07 0.57
CA PRO A 5 -3.73 16.75 1.27
C PRO A 5 -3.57 18.28 1.26
N ASP A 6 -4.67 19.01 1.19
CA ASP A 6 -4.64 20.47 1.04
C ASP A 6 -3.95 21.17 2.22
N GLU A 7 -4.08 20.61 3.42
CA GLU A 7 -3.44 21.14 4.64
C GLU A 7 -1.90 21.08 4.62
N PHE A 8 -1.32 20.23 3.77
CA PHE A 8 0.13 20.04 3.68
C PHE A 8 0.72 20.58 2.38
N ARG A 9 -0.07 21.24 1.53
CA ARG A 9 0.34 21.65 0.18
C ARG A 9 1.62 22.50 0.16
N ASP A 10 1.80 23.33 1.18
CA ASP A 10 2.90 24.30 1.29
C ASP A 10 4.08 23.80 2.13
N THR A 11 4.10 22.52 2.55
CA THR A 11 5.23 21.97 3.30
C THR A 11 6.46 21.72 2.40
N PRO A 12 7.68 21.78 2.95
CA PRO A 12 8.89 21.39 2.23
C PRO A 12 8.83 19.97 1.66
N GLU A 13 8.21 19.05 2.40
CA GLU A 13 8.04 17.65 2.01
C GLU A 13 7.05 17.52 0.83
N ALA A 14 5.95 18.28 0.84
CA ALA A 14 5.03 18.33 -0.29
C ALA A 14 5.69 18.87 -1.56
N ALA A 15 6.61 19.84 -1.43
CA ALA A 15 7.40 20.33 -2.57
C ALA A 15 8.31 19.23 -3.15
N LYS A 16 8.99 18.45 -2.29
CA LYS A 16 9.82 17.31 -2.71
C LYS A 16 9.01 16.23 -3.42
N VAL A 17 7.82 15.89 -2.91
CA VAL A 17 6.92 14.91 -3.55
C VAL A 17 6.48 15.38 -4.93
N ARG A 18 6.11 16.66 -5.08
CA ARG A 18 5.75 17.24 -6.39
C ARG A 18 6.89 17.19 -7.37
N GLU A 19 8.10 17.57 -6.93
CA GLU A 19 9.30 17.54 -7.78
C GLU A 19 9.63 16.11 -8.23
N ALA A 20 9.61 15.14 -7.31
CA ALA A 20 9.85 13.74 -7.64
C ALA A 20 8.77 13.15 -8.57
N THR A 21 7.50 13.55 -8.37
CA THR A 21 6.41 13.17 -9.27
C THR A 21 6.63 13.71 -10.68
N ALA A 22 7.01 14.98 -10.82
CA ALA A 22 7.31 15.58 -12.11
C ALA A 22 8.51 14.90 -12.81
N ARG A 23 9.55 14.52 -12.05
CA ARG A 23 10.69 13.74 -12.58
C ARG A 23 10.24 12.37 -13.10
N PHE A 24 9.41 11.67 -12.34
CA PHE A 24 8.88 10.37 -12.74
C PHE A 24 8.01 10.45 -14.00
N GLU A 25 7.12 11.45 -14.09
CA GLU A 25 6.30 11.68 -15.29
C GLU A 25 7.15 12.02 -16.51
N ALA A 26 8.18 12.87 -16.34
CA ALA A 26 9.12 13.18 -17.41
C ALA A 26 9.91 11.96 -17.89
N ALA A 27 10.30 11.06 -16.97
CA ALA A 27 10.94 9.80 -17.31
C ALA A 27 10.00 8.89 -18.12
N ILE A 28 8.74 8.73 -17.68
CA ILE A 28 7.72 7.97 -18.43
C ILE A 28 7.55 8.54 -19.85
N ASP A 29 7.40 9.85 -19.98
CA ASP A 29 7.17 10.47 -21.29
C ASP A 29 8.38 10.37 -22.21
N ARG A 30 9.59 10.39 -21.66
CA ARG A 30 10.82 10.10 -22.41
C ARG A 30 10.82 8.67 -22.94
N GLU A 31 10.51 7.69 -22.09
CA GLU A 31 10.45 6.28 -22.49
C GLU A 31 9.40 6.05 -23.58
N LYS A 32 8.20 6.63 -23.45
CA LYS A 32 7.17 6.56 -24.49
C LYS A 32 7.67 7.08 -25.84
N ARG A 33 8.41 8.19 -25.86
CA ARG A 33 8.98 8.74 -27.11
C ARG A 33 10.03 7.82 -27.71
N ILE A 34 10.87 7.20 -26.89
CA ILE A 34 11.88 6.23 -27.36
C ILE A 34 11.19 5.04 -28.02
N VAL A 35 10.20 4.43 -27.36
CA VAL A 35 9.41 3.30 -27.91
C VAL A 35 8.76 3.67 -29.24
N GLN A 36 8.16 4.88 -29.33
CA GLN A 36 7.53 5.35 -30.57
C GLN A 36 8.53 5.54 -31.72
N GLN A 37 9.78 5.89 -31.41
CA GLN A 37 10.82 6.13 -32.41
C GLN A 37 11.54 4.85 -32.85
N THR A 38 11.74 3.89 -31.96
CA THR A 38 12.53 2.68 -32.24
C THR A 38 11.66 1.49 -32.66
N GLY A 39 10.37 1.48 -32.33
CA GLY A 39 9.46 0.35 -32.59
C GLY A 39 9.75 -0.90 -31.76
N GLU A 40 10.81 -0.90 -30.95
CA GLU A 40 11.12 -1.94 -29.99
C GLU A 40 10.23 -1.78 -28.75
N ARG A 41 9.57 -2.87 -28.35
CA ARG A 41 9.00 -2.97 -27.00
C ARG A 41 10.16 -2.91 -26.01
N VAL A 42 10.23 -1.83 -25.24
CA VAL A 42 11.21 -1.69 -24.17
C VAL A 42 10.73 -2.57 -23.00
N ASP A 43 11.24 -3.80 -22.95
CA ASP A 43 10.95 -4.77 -21.87
C ASP A 43 11.74 -4.50 -20.57
N LEU A 44 12.45 -3.37 -20.49
CA LEU A 44 13.26 -3.02 -19.32
C LEU A 44 12.88 -1.63 -18.84
N ILE A 45 12.37 -1.53 -17.60
CA ILE A 45 12.40 -0.27 -16.84
C ILE A 45 13.84 0.24 -16.93
N THR A 46 14.06 1.31 -17.69
CA THR A 46 15.40 1.87 -17.85
C THR A 46 15.92 2.30 -16.50
N GLY A 47 17.26 2.38 -16.36
CA GLY A 47 17.86 2.86 -15.11
C GLY A 47 17.30 4.21 -14.66
N GLN A 48 16.94 5.08 -15.62
CA GLN A 48 16.34 6.38 -15.34
C GLN A 48 14.93 6.28 -14.77
N LEU A 49 14.07 5.44 -15.36
CA LEU A 49 12.72 5.25 -14.84
C LEU A 49 12.73 4.61 -13.45
N ARG A 50 13.64 3.65 -13.22
CA ARG A 50 13.85 3.02 -11.91
C ARG A 50 14.31 4.04 -10.86
N GLN A 51 15.32 4.85 -11.18
CA GLN A 51 15.80 5.89 -10.28
C GLN A 51 14.70 6.89 -9.94
N ALA A 52 13.94 7.36 -10.94
CA ALA A 52 12.83 8.29 -10.71
C ALA A 52 11.72 7.67 -9.84
N GLN A 53 11.47 6.36 -9.97
CA GLN A 53 10.55 5.63 -9.10
C GLN A 53 11.06 5.56 -7.66
N GLU A 54 12.34 5.25 -7.45
CA GLU A 54 12.96 5.21 -6.12
C GLU A 54 12.95 6.58 -5.43
N GLU A 55 13.26 7.65 -6.17
CA GLU A 55 13.19 9.03 -5.68
C GLU A 55 11.76 9.42 -5.29
N LEU A 56 10.78 9.07 -6.12
CA LEU A 56 9.36 9.29 -5.82
C LEU A 56 8.92 8.53 -4.56
N GLN A 57 9.31 7.26 -4.44
CA GLN A 57 8.97 6.47 -3.25
C GLN A 57 9.59 7.07 -1.98
N ARG A 58 10.86 7.50 -2.05
CA ARG A 58 11.52 8.13 -0.91
C ARG A 58 10.82 9.42 -0.49
N ALA A 59 10.50 10.29 -1.46
CA ALA A 59 9.82 11.55 -1.17
C ALA A 59 8.44 11.32 -0.52
N GLN A 60 7.70 10.30 -0.97
CA GLN A 60 6.41 9.93 -0.36
C GLN A 60 6.59 9.44 1.08
N ASN A 61 7.59 8.58 1.34
CA ASN A 61 7.88 8.10 2.69
C ASN A 61 8.27 9.24 3.63
N ASP A 62 9.09 10.18 3.17
CA ASP A 62 9.50 11.36 3.96
C ASP A 62 8.29 12.26 4.27
N PHE A 63 7.39 12.44 3.30
CA PHE A 63 6.15 13.20 3.49
C PHE A 63 5.24 12.54 4.52
N ASP A 64 5.04 11.22 4.41
CA ASP A 64 4.22 10.43 5.32
C ASP A 64 4.77 10.51 6.75
N ALA A 65 6.08 10.35 6.92
CA ALA A 65 6.75 10.49 8.21
C ALA A 65 6.62 11.89 8.81
N ALA A 66 6.71 12.96 7.99
CA ALA A 66 6.63 14.34 8.48
C ALA A 66 5.21 14.78 8.83
N THR A 67 4.20 14.22 8.16
CA THR A 67 2.80 14.65 8.29
C THR A 67 1.94 13.73 9.14
N GLY A 68 2.45 12.52 9.46
CA GLY A 68 1.66 11.48 10.11
C GLY A 68 0.61 10.85 9.18
N GLU A 69 0.79 11.00 7.87
CA GLU A 69 -0.05 10.38 6.85
C GLU A 69 0.52 9.01 6.41
N PRO A 70 -0.31 8.14 5.79
CA PRO A 70 -1.75 8.26 5.73
C PRO A 70 -2.38 8.04 7.11
N LYS A 71 -3.35 8.89 7.49
CA LYS A 71 -4.09 8.71 8.75
C LYS A 71 -4.73 7.32 8.81
N PRO A 72 -4.71 6.63 9.97
CA PRO A 72 -5.34 5.32 10.11
C PRO A 72 -6.80 5.35 9.68
N ALA A 73 -7.25 4.30 9.01
CA ALA A 73 -8.63 4.20 8.51
C ALA A 73 -9.59 3.67 9.59
N GLY A 74 -9.06 3.13 10.69
CA GLY A 74 -9.80 2.35 11.67
C GLY A 74 -10.03 0.92 11.18
N LEU A 75 -10.33 0.01 12.11
CA LEU A 75 -10.67 -1.38 11.82
C LEU A 75 -12.19 -1.59 11.90
N THR A 76 -12.73 -2.42 11.01
CA THR A 76 -14.14 -2.81 11.11
C THR A 76 -14.34 -3.82 12.24
N PRO A 77 -15.57 -3.97 12.78
CA PRO A 77 -15.87 -4.99 13.78
C PRO A 77 -15.50 -6.41 13.33
N ALA A 78 -15.71 -6.73 12.06
CA ALA A 78 -15.36 -8.04 11.50
C ALA A 78 -13.85 -8.33 11.58
N VAL A 79 -13.00 -7.32 11.33
CA VAL A 79 -11.55 -7.45 11.47
C VAL A 79 -11.17 -7.68 12.94
N VAL A 80 -11.74 -6.90 13.87
CA VAL A 80 -11.47 -7.03 15.30
C VAL A 80 -11.87 -8.42 15.83
N GLU A 81 -13.04 -8.92 15.40
CA GLU A 81 -13.49 -10.28 15.73
C GLU A 81 -12.55 -11.34 15.16
N GLU A 82 -12.05 -11.15 13.93
CA GLU A 82 -11.14 -12.10 13.30
C GLU A 82 -9.77 -12.11 14.01
N VAL A 83 -9.26 -10.96 14.48
CA VAL A 83 -8.07 -10.90 15.34
C VAL A 83 -8.26 -11.77 16.58
N ALA A 84 -9.42 -11.66 17.24
CA ALA A 84 -9.71 -12.42 18.45
C ALA A 84 -9.79 -13.94 18.23
N LYS A 85 -10.10 -14.40 17.00
CA LYS A 85 -10.16 -15.82 16.66
C LYS A 85 -8.78 -16.44 16.42
N HIS A 86 -7.85 -15.69 15.83
CA HIS A 86 -6.56 -16.23 15.40
C HIS A 86 -5.42 -15.94 16.38
N PHE A 87 -5.50 -14.87 17.16
CA PHE A 87 -4.41 -14.43 18.02
C PHE A 87 -4.77 -14.50 19.51
N PRO A 88 -3.81 -14.76 20.41
CA PRO A 88 -4.06 -14.74 21.86
C PRO A 88 -4.28 -13.29 22.35
N PRO A 89 -5.06 -13.07 23.44
CA PRO A 89 -5.39 -11.73 23.93
C PRO A 89 -4.22 -10.76 24.11
N PRO A 90 -3.04 -11.17 24.61
CA PRO A 90 -1.90 -10.26 24.75
C PRO A 90 -1.38 -9.68 23.42
N GLN A 91 -1.70 -10.29 22.27
CA GLN A 91 -1.27 -9.84 20.95
C GLN A 91 -2.32 -8.99 20.22
N HIS A 92 -3.56 -8.92 20.72
CA HIS A 92 -4.66 -8.28 20.00
C HIS A 92 -4.37 -6.83 19.64
N GLN A 93 -3.88 -6.04 20.61
CA GLN A 93 -3.56 -4.64 20.38
C GLN A 93 -2.48 -4.47 19.32
N GLN A 94 -1.38 -5.24 19.43
CA GLN A 94 -0.27 -5.16 18.49
C GLN A 94 -0.67 -5.55 17.06
N VAL A 95 -1.51 -6.57 16.92
CA VAL A 95 -2.06 -6.99 15.62
C VAL A 95 -2.97 -5.90 15.04
N GLN A 96 -3.84 -5.31 15.85
CA GLN A 96 -4.74 -4.24 15.40
C GLN A 96 -3.97 -3.00 14.95
N GLU A 97 -2.96 -2.59 15.73
CA GLU A 97 -2.07 -1.47 15.39
C GLU A 97 -1.36 -1.75 14.05
N LEU A 98 -0.77 -2.93 13.87
CA LEU A 98 -0.10 -3.31 12.62
C LEU A 98 -1.06 -3.26 11.42
N LEU A 99 -2.30 -3.76 11.58
CA LEU A 99 -3.28 -3.75 10.50
C LEU A 99 -3.74 -2.35 10.13
N ASP A 100 -3.87 -1.44 11.11
CA ASP A 100 -4.36 -0.10 10.83
C ASP A 100 -3.27 0.81 10.24
N SER A 101 -2.02 0.66 10.71
CA SER A 101 -0.89 1.47 10.25
C SER A 101 -0.21 0.93 8.99
N HIS A 102 -0.08 -0.40 8.86
CA HIS A 102 0.70 -1.02 7.78
C HIS A 102 -0.13 -1.88 6.82
N CYS A 103 -1.37 -2.24 7.16
CA CYS A 103 -2.30 -2.94 6.24
C CYS A 103 -3.54 -2.09 5.94
N GLY A 104 -3.31 -0.79 5.72
CA GLY A 104 -4.36 0.19 5.54
C GLY A 104 -4.14 1.04 4.29
N ARG A 105 -4.14 2.35 4.49
CA ARG A 105 -3.93 3.34 3.41
C ARG A 105 -2.50 3.38 2.87
N THR A 106 -1.60 2.59 3.43
CA THR A 106 -0.25 2.34 2.91
C THR A 106 -0.26 1.41 1.69
N ILE A 107 -1.32 0.62 1.50
CA ILE A 107 -1.46 -0.27 0.34
C ILE A 107 -1.50 0.59 -0.95
N PRO A 108 -0.74 0.23 -1.99
CA PRO A 108 -0.72 0.97 -3.25
C PRO A 108 -2.13 1.24 -3.78
N PHE A 109 -2.38 2.49 -4.20
CA PHE A 109 -3.68 2.96 -4.71
C PHE A 109 -4.86 2.92 -3.71
N ARG A 110 -4.62 2.64 -2.42
CA ARG A 110 -5.64 2.61 -1.36
C ARG A 110 -5.53 3.77 -0.37
N ARG A 111 -4.80 4.84 -0.70
CA ARG A 111 -4.52 5.96 0.21
C ARG A 111 -5.77 6.66 0.77
N GLU A 112 -6.87 6.66 0.01
CA GLU A 112 -8.16 7.25 0.42
C GLU A 112 -9.18 6.20 0.89
N ALA A 113 -8.78 4.93 0.99
CA ALA A 113 -9.72 3.84 1.28
C ALA A 113 -10.34 3.98 2.68
N THR A 114 -11.60 3.59 2.81
CA THR A 114 -12.31 3.44 4.09
C THR A 114 -11.97 2.11 4.76
N ALA A 115 -12.31 1.96 6.04
CA ALA A 115 -12.14 0.70 6.77
C ALA A 115 -12.83 -0.48 6.05
N GLU A 116 -14.03 -0.27 5.51
CA GLU A 116 -14.82 -1.29 4.80
C GLU A 116 -14.19 -1.69 3.46
N GLN A 117 -13.52 -0.76 2.79
CA GLN A 117 -12.81 -1.04 1.53
C GLN A 117 -11.51 -1.83 1.76
N LEU A 118 -10.90 -1.67 2.94
CA LEU A 118 -9.68 -2.37 3.36
C LEU A 118 -9.96 -3.72 4.06
N GLU A 119 -11.21 -3.94 4.46
CA GLU A 119 -11.64 -5.08 5.27
C GLU A 119 -11.26 -6.43 4.64
N TRP A 120 -11.54 -6.59 3.34
CA TRP A 120 -11.22 -7.85 2.63
C TRP A 120 -9.74 -8.20 2.73
N THR A 121 -8.88 -7.22 2.44
CA THR A 121 -7.43 -7.35 2.45
C THR A 121 -6.93 -7.69 3.86
N ARG A 122 -7.42 -6.99 4.89
CA ARG A 122 -7.04 -7.23 6.29
C ARG A 122 -7.47 -8.63 6.77
N LEU A 123 -8.66 -9.08 6.40
CA LEU A 123 -9.13 -10.43 6.73
C LEU A 123 -8.34 -11.52 6.00
N ALA A 124 -7.99 -11.31 4.73
CA ALA A 124 -7.15 -12.24 3.99
C ALA A 124 -5.77 -12.38 4.67
N VAL A 125 -5.13 -11.25 5.02
CA VAL A 125 -3.87 -11.21 5.76
C VAL A 125 -3.96 -11.97 7.10
N LEU A 126 -5.01 -11.72 7.88
CA LEU A 126 -5.24 -12.43 9.15
C LEU A 126 -5.37 -13.94 8.96
N ARG A 127 -6.19 -14.38 8.00
CA ARG A 127 -6.42 -15.82 7.76
C ARG A 127 -5.19 -16.53 7.20
N LEU A 128 -4.42 -15.85 6.35
CA LEU A 128 -3.17 -16.39 5.81
C LEU A 128 -2.08 -16.52 6.87
N SER A 129 -2.05 -15.60 7.85
CA SER A 129 -1.10 -15.65 8.96
C SER A 129 -1.32 -16.82 9.93
N LYS A 130 -2.54 -17.38 9.99
CA LYS A 130 -2.92 -18.48 10.90
C LYS A 130 -2.59 -18.21 12.38
N GLY A 131 -2.66 -16.94 12.80
CA GLY A 131 -2.38 -16.56 14.18
C GLY A 131 -0.90 -16.39 14.53
N ASP A 132 0.00 -16.49 13.55
CA ASP A 132 1.42 -16.22 13.74
C ASP A 132 1.74 -14.76 13.39
N PHE A 133 2.32 -14.03 14.35
CA PHE A 133 2.61 -12.61 14.20
C PHE A 133 3.73 -12.35 13.17
N SER A 134 4.70 -13.26 13.04
CA SER A 134 5.76 -13.12 12.03
C SER A 134 5.21 -13.32 10.63
N GLU A 135 4.32 -14.30 10.43
CA GLU A 135 3.63 -14.53 9.16
C GLU A 135 2.67 -13.38 8.83
N LEU A 136 1.99 -12.81 9.83
CA LEU A 136 1.17 -11.62 9.67
C LEU A 136 1.97 -10.48 9.02
N GLY A 137 3.17 -10.21 9.55
CA GLY A 137 4.08 -9.20 8.99
C GLY A 137 4.42 -9.44 7.51
N LYS A 138 4.69 -10.69 7.12
CA LYS A 138 5.00 -11.05 5.72
C LYS A 138 3.82 -10.81 4.78
N TRP A 139 2.60 -11.15 5.21
CA TRP A 139 1.41 -10.92 4.40
C TRP A 139 1.03 -9.45 4.30
N VAL A 140 1.26 -8.68 5.37
CA VAL A 140 1.16 -7.21 5.33
C VAL A 140 2.17 -6.64 4.34
N GLU A 141 3.43 -7.07 4.39
CA GLU A 141 4.47 -6.64 3.44
C GLU A 141 4.07 -6.96 2.00
N LEU A 142 3.62 -8.19 1.72
CA LEU A 142 3.13 -8.57 0.40
C LEU A 142 1.97 -7.68 -0.07
N ALA A 143 1.01 -7.35 0.81
CA ALA A 143 -0.10 -6.46 0.47
C ALA A 143 0.36 -5.06 0.04
N ASN A 144 1.47 -4.56 0.61
CA ASN A 144 2.06 -3.27 0.27
C ASN A 144 2.94 -3.33 -1.00
N ILE A 145 3.41 -4.52 -1.39
CA ILE A 145 4.13 -4.75 -2.65
C ILE A 145 3.16 -4.95 -3.80
N ASP A 146 2.27 -5.95 -3.68
CA ASP A 146 1.26 -6.30 -4.67
C ASP A 146 0.01 -6.92 -4.02
N GLU A 147 -1.05 -6.12 -3.88
CA GLU A 147 -2.35 -6.58 -3.37
C GLU A 147 -2.92 -7.74 -4.21
N ARG A 148 -2.57 -7.88 -5.49
CA ARG A 148 -3.10 -8.95 -6.35
C ARG A 148 -2.60 -10.32 -5.93
N ASP A 149 -1.33 -10.41 -5.53
CA ASP A 149 -0.76 -11.67 -5.05
C ASP A 149 -1.39 -12.10 -3.73
N LEU A 150 -1.64 -11.13 -2.83
CA LEU A 150 -2.44 -11.37 -1.63
C LEU A 150 -3.85 -11.85 -2.02
N VAL A 151 -4.51 -11.20 -2.99
CA VAL A 151 -5.85 -11.60 -3.44
C VAL A 151 -5.86 -13.03 -3.93
N HIS A 152 -4.89 -13.42 -4.76
CA HIS A 152 -4.75 -14.78 -5.27
C HIS A 152 -4.53 -15.80 -4.15
N ALA A 153 -3.67 -15.50 -3.18
CA ALA A 153 -3.39 -16.38 -2.05
C ALA A 153 -4.59 -16.51 -1.08
N GLY A 154 -5.27 -15.40 -0.79
CA GLY A 154 -6.37 -15.34 0.16
C GLY A 154 -7.70 -15.88 -0.37
N ARG A 155 -7.89 -15.91 -1.69
CA ARG A 155 -9.17 -16.30 -2.32
C ARG A 155 -9.78 -17.60 -1.80
N PRO A 156 -9.03 -18.71 -1.61
CA PRO A 156 -9.61 -19.95 -1.09
C PRO A 156 -10.13 -19.82 0.35
N LEU A 157 -9.52 -18.95 1.16
CA LEU A 157 -9.87 -18.71 2.56
C LEU A 157 -10.99 -17.69 2.74
N MET A 158 -11.31 -16.95 1.68
CA MET A 158 -12.32 -15.89 1.65
C MET A 158 -13.64 -16.35 0.98
N LYS A 159 -13.79 -17.64 0.69
CA LYS A 159 -15.04 -18.19 0.13
C LYS A 159 -16.22 -17.93 1.08
N GLY A 160 -17.34 -17.42 0.55
CA GLY A 160 -18.51 -17.02 1.35
C GLY A 160 -18.38 -15.64 1.99
N TYR A 161 -17.24 -14.97 1.87
CA TYR A 161 -17.06 -13.61 2.35
C TYR A 161 -17.49 -12.59 1.29
N ARG A 162 -18.72 -12.07 1.42
CA ARG A 162 -19.42 -11.18 0.47
C ARG A 162 -19.65 -11.80 -0.92
N ASP A 163 -20.11 -13.05 -0.98
CA ASP A 163 -20.70 -13.63 -2.21
C ASP A 163 -22.13 -13.07 -2.51
N THR A 164 -22.42 -11.84 -2.05
CA THR A 164 -23.69 -11.11 -2.23
C THR A 164 -23.42 -9.70 -2.70
#